data_AF-A0A3D3NZC5-F1
#
_entry.id   AF-A0A3D3NZC5-F1
#
_cell.length_a   1.000
_cell.length_b   1.000
_cell.length_c   1.000
_cell.angle_alpha   90.00
_cell.angle_beta   90.00
_cell.angle_gamma   90.00
#
_symmetry.space_group_name_H-M   'P 1'
#
loop_
_entity.id
_entity.type
_entity.pdbx_description
1 polymer ?
#
loop_
_entity_poly.entity_id
_entity_poly.type
_entity_poly.pdbx_seq_one_letter_code
_entity_poly.pdbx_strand_id
1 'polypeptide(L)'
;MELHRHPSGLYYSRQFADYLRSKQAEEEARHPGEILSLEYVRCREGEQAGASWLRLAWVSLFSKMAEQCLDIEAIRIALHRQTQRGLKNRLLHYADGQVLVKR
;
A
#
# COMPACT_ATOMS: atom_id res chain seq x y z
N MET A 1 -4.83 10.24 -16.56
CA MET A 1 -4.55 9.50 -15.32
C MET A 1 -5.80 8.73 -14.95
N GLU A 2 -5.75 7.40 -14.99
CA GLU A 2 -6.88 6.54 -14.62
C GLU A 2 -6.85 6.31 -13.10
N LEU A 3 -7.98 6.55 -12.44
CA LEU A 3 -8.11 6.56 -10.98
C LEU A 3 -9.21 5.61 -10.55
N HIS A 4 -8.87 4.70 -9.64
CA HIS A 4 -9.75 3.68 -9.14
C HIS A 4 -10.05 3.94 -7.66
N ARG A 5 -11.25 3.56 -7.23
CA ARG A 5 -11.65 3.61 -5.82
C ARG A 5 -11.86 2.21 -5.31
N HIS A 6 -11.09 1.82 -4.31
CA HIS A 6 -11.27 0.55 -3.62
C HIS A 6 -12.44 0.65 -2.61
N PRO A 7 -13.20 -0.42 -2.34
CA PRO A 7 -14.29 -0.42 -1.34
C PRO A 7 -13.89 0.05 0.06
N SER A 8 -12.61 -0.07 0.44
CA SER A 8 -12.06 0.46 1.69
C SER A 8 -12.05 2.00 1.78
N GLY A 9 -12.34 2.71 0.68
CA GLY A 9 -12.29 4.17 0.57
C GLY A 9 -10.91 4.72 0.14
N LEU A 10 -9.95 3.85 -0.17
CA LEU A 10 -8.67 4.20 -0.77
C LEU A 10 -8.85 4.53 -2.26
N TYR A 11 -8.15 5.54 -2.74
CA TYR A 11 -7.99 5.78 -4.18
C TYR A 11 -6.60 5.34 -4.63
N TYR A 12 -6.50 4.77 -5.82
CA TYR A 12 -5.21 4.45 -6.43
C TYR A 12 -5.22 4.76 -7.92
N SER A 13 -4.07 5.18 -8.43
CA SER A 13 -3.87 5.33 -9.87
C SER A 13 -3.44 4.02 -10.52
N ARG A 14 -3.67 3.88 -11.82
CA ARG A 14 -3.13 2.75 -12.60
C ARG A 14 -1.61 2.58 -12.46
N GLN A 15 -0.84 3.68 -12.42
CA GLN A 15 0.61 3.62 -12.22
C GLN A 15 1.01 2.93 -10.90
N PHE A 16 0.19 3.11 -9.86
CA PHE A 16 0.43 2.45 -8.58
C PHE A 16 0.10 0.95 -8.64
N ALA A 17 -0.96 0.56 -9.33
CA ALA A 17 -1.28 -0.85 -9.56
C ALA A 17 -0.20 -1.56 -10.39
N ASP A 18 0.26 -0.92 -11.48
CA ASP A 18 1.34 -1.44 -12.32
C ASP A 18 2.67 -1.57 -11.54
N TYR A 19 2.96 -0.61 -10.64
CA TYR A 19 4.10 -0.70 -9.74
C TYR A 19 3.99 -1.90 -8.80
N LEU A 20 2.83 -2.13 -8.16
CA LEU A 20 2.62 -3.29 -7.29
C LEU A 20 2.78 -4.61 -8.05
N ARG A 21 2.21 -4.70 -9.25
CA ARG A 21 2.32 -5.88 -10.11
C ARG A 21 3.78 -6.18 -10.46
N SER A 22 4.53 -5.15 -10.86
CA SER A 22 5.96 -5.30 -11.20
C SER A 22 6.77 -5.74 -9.97
N LYS A 23 6.53 -5.10 -8.82
CA LYS A 23 7.19 -5.44 -7.55
C LYS A 23 6.91 -6.88 -7.12
N GLN A 24 5.67 -7.35 -7.23
CA GLN A 24 5.33 -8.74 -6.94
C GLN A 24 6.05 -9.68 -7.92
N ALA A 25 5.94 -9.45 -9.23
CA ALA A 25 6.56 -10.32 -10.24
C ALA A 25 8.08 -10.44 -10.11
N GLU A 26 8.77 -9.35 -9.71
CA GLU A 26 10.23 -9.33 -9.54
C GLU A 26 10.69 -10.07 -8.27
N GLU A 27 9.90 -10.04 -7.20
CA GLU A 27 10.36 -10.42 -5.86
C GLU A 27 9.67 -11.67 -5.30
N GLU A 28 8.45 -12.01 -5.72
CA GLU A 28 7.63 -13.09 -5.15
C GLU A 28 8.35 -14.44 -5.07
N ALA A 29 9.14 -14.80 -6.08
CA ALA A 29 9.90 -16.05 -6.09
C ALA A 29 10.92 -16.15 -4.93
N ARG A 30 11.37 -15.01 -4.37
CA ARG A 30 12.28 -14.93 -3.22
C ARG A 30 11.54 -14.88 -1.88
N HIS A 31 10.22 -14.76 -1.91
CA HIS A 31 9.36 -14.52 -0.74
C HIS A 31 8.23 -15.57 -0.62
N PRO A 32 8.56 -16.88 -0.60
CA PRO A 32 7.54 -17.93 -0.54
C PRO A 32 6.76 -17.88 0.78
N GLY A 33 5.44 -17.87 0.69
CA GLY A 33 4.57 -17.80 1.87
C GLY A 33 4.49 -16.41 2.51
N GLU A 34 4.99 -15.38 1.82
CA GLU A 34 4.85 -13.98 2.21
C GLU A 34 3.92 -13.22 1.28
N ILE A 35 3.48 -12.05 1.72
CA ILE A 35 2.62 -11.13 0.98
C ILE A 35 3.17 -9.71 1.10
N LEU A 36 2.99 -8.90 0.05
CA LEU A 36 3.31 -7.48 0.10
C LEU A 36 2.42 -6.77 1.13
N SER A 37 3.04 -6.08 2.06
CA SER A 37 2.41 -5.26 3.09
C SER A 37 2.63 -3.79 2.81
N LEU A 38 1.56 -3.01 2.85
CA LEU A 38 1.58 -1.57 2.73
C LEU A 38 1.50 -0.91 4.11
N GLU A 39 2.54 -0.16 4.44
CA GLU A 39 2.65 0.56 5.70
C GLU A 39 2.63 2.06 5.44
N TYR A 40 1.68 2.74 6.06
CA TYR A 40 1.55 4.20 5.97
C TYR A 40 1.79 4.78 7.35
N VAL A 41 2.86 5.58 7.46
CA VAL A 41 3.23 6.27 8.68
C VAL A 41 3.01 7.75 8.47
N ARG A 42 2.36 8.39 9.44
CA ARG A 42 2.17 9.83 9.48
C ARG A 42 2.54 10.32 10.88
N CYS A 43 3.51 11.22 10.95
CA CYS A 43 3.93 11.85 12.19
C CYS A 43 2.90 12.91 12.58
N ARG A 44 2.35 12.79 13.80
CA ARG A 44 1.39 13.75 14.35
C ARG A 44 2.08 14.87 15.13
N GLU A 45 3.21 14.58 15.75
CA GLU A 45 3.91 15.43 16.71
C GLU A 45 5.44 15.27 16.53
N GLY A 46 6.21 16.16 17.16
CA GLY A 46 7.68 16.22 17.07
C GLY A 46 8.18 17.02 15.86
N GLU A 47 9.50 17.02 15.65
CA GLU A 47 10.15 17.79 14.57
C GLU A 47 9.67 17.39 13.17
N GLN A 48 9.16 16.17 13.02
CA GLN A 48 8.62 15.62 11.77
C GLN A 48 7.09 15.73 11.69
N ALA A 49 6.44 16.48 12.57
CA ALA A 49 4.99 16.62 12.57
C ALA A 49 4.47 17.05 11.19
N GLY A 50 3.48 16.32 10.67
CA GLY A 50 2.92 16.56 9.33
C GLY A 50 3.58 15.74 8.22
N ALA A 51 4.79 15.21 8.44
CA ALA A 51 5.43 14.29 7.51
C ALA A 51 4.65 12.97 7.42
N SER A 52 4.68 12.37 6.23
CA SER A 52 4.12 11.05 5.99
C SER A 52 4.89 10.33 4.91
N TRP A 53 5.05 9.02 5.07
CA TRP A 53 5.65 8.17 4.07
C TRP A 53 4.92 6.84 3.97
N LEU A 54 5.19 6.15 2.88
CA LEU A 54 4.64 4.86 2.57
C LEU A 54 5.78 3.89 2.29
N ARG A 55 5.68 2.69 2.87
CA ARG A 55 6.65 1.61 2.71
C ARG A 55 5.94 0.35 2.25
N LEU A 56 6.60 -0.38 1.37
CA LEU A 56 6.26 -1.76 1.06
C LEU A 56 7.24 -2.70 1.78
N ALA A 57 6.73 -3.77 2.35
CA ALA A 57 7.52 -4.83 2.97
C ALA A 57 6.89 -6.19 2.69
N TRP A 58 7.69 -7.23 2.51
CA TRP A 58 7.20 -8.60 2.51
C TRP A 58 6.97 -9.05 3.94
N VAL A 59 5.80 -9.63 4.21
CA VAL A 59 5.45 -10.13 5.54
C VAL A 59 4.86 -11.53 5.43
N SER A 60 5.10 -12.36 6.44
CA SER A 60 4.54 -13.71 6.48
C SER A 60 3.02 -13.70 6.34
N LEU A 61 2.50 -14.45 5.36
CA LEU A 61 1.07 -14.61 5.11
C LEU A 61 0.35 -15.22 6.33
N PHE A 62 1.02 -16.13 7.04
CA PHE A 62 0.51 -16.81 8.24
C PHE A 62 0.28 -15.87 9.43
N SER A 63 0.92 -14.69 9.43
CA SER A 63 0.81 -13.72 10.51
C SER A 63 -0.35 -12.74 10.34
N LYS A 64 -1.04 -12.75 9.20
CA LYS A 64 -2.06 -11.75 8.84
C LYS A 64 -3.45 -12.35 8.76
N MET A 65 -4.41 -11.70 9.43
CA MET A 65 -5.83 -12.04 9.31
C MET A 65 -6.37 -11.56 7.96
N ALA A 66 -7.32 -12.30 7.36
CA ALA A 66 -7.90 -11.96 6.06
C ALA A 66 -8.49 -10.54 5.99
N GLU A 67 -9.01 -10.03 7.10
CA GLU A 67 -9.54 -8.66 7.25
C GLU A 67 -8.47 -7.55 7.13
N GLN A 68 -7.20 -7.92 7.22
CA GLN A 68 -6.05 -7.04 7.05
C GLN A 68 -5.48 -7.13 5.64
N CYS A 69 -6.20 -7.70 4.68
CA CYS A 69 -5.79 -7.76 3.29
C CYS A 69 -6.79 -7.02 2.41
N LEU A 70 -6.31 -6.46 1.31
CA LEU A 70 -7.14 -5.90 0.26
C LEU A 70 -6.57 -6.26 -1.11
N ASP A 71 -7.47 -6.34 -2.08
CA ASP A 71 -7.11 -6.70 -3.44
C ASP A 71 -7.03 -5.41 -4.28
N ILE A 72 -5.85 -5.10 -4.80
CA ILE A 72 -5.66 -4.06 -5.82
C ILE A 72 -5.52 -4.77 -7.15
N GLU A 73 -6.62 -4.77 -7.91
CA GLU A 73 -6.76 -5.61 -9.10
C GLU A 73 -6.54 -7.09 -8.76
N ALA A 74 -5.54 -7.74 -9.38
CA ALA A 74 -5.18 -9.13 -9.11
C ALA A 74 -4.14 -9.29 -7.98
N ILE A 75 -3.69 -8.18 -7.37
CA ILE A 75 -2.61 -8.16 -6.38
C ILE A 75 -3.20 -8.05 -4.98
N ARG A 76 -3.05 -9.11 -4.19
CA ARG A 76 -3.45 -9.08 -2.78
C ARG A 76 -2.34 -8.48 -1.95
N ILE A 77 -2.66 -7.44 -1.18
CA ILE A 77 -1.73 -6.77 -0.28
C ILE A 77 -2.25 -6.75 1.15
N ALA A 78 -1.36 -6.88 2.12
CA ALA A 78 -1.67 -6.70 3.53
C ALA A 78 -1.64 -5.21 3.90
N LEU A 79 -2.68 -4.73 4.59
CA LEU A 79 -2.75 -3.41 5.20
C LEU A 79 -3.10 -3.53 6.67
N HIS A 80 -2.27 -2.91 7.51
CA HIS A 80 -2.64 -2.71 8.90
C HIS A 80 -3.89 -1.82 9.01
N ARG A 81 -4.74 -2.07 10.01
CA ARG A 81 -5.99 -1.30 10.21
C ARG A 81 -5.74 0.20 10.35
N GLN A 82 -4.60 0.58 10.94
CA GLN A 82 -4.17 1.97 11.03
C GLN A 82 -3.83 2.57 9.67
N THR A 83 -3.09 1.84 8.81
CA THR A 83 -2.80 2.22 7.43
C THR A 83 -4.10 2.45 6.68
N GLN A 84 -5.03 1.50 6.74
CA GLN A 84 -6.32 1.59 6.04
C GLN A 84 -7.11 2.84 6.46
N ARG A 85 -7.15 3.14 7.78
CA ARG A 85 -7.77 4.38 8.28
C ARG A 85 -7.04 5.64 7.83
N GLY A 86 -5.70 5.61 7.85
CA GLY A 86 -4.85 6.74 7.47
C GLY A 86 -4.92 7.08 5.97
N LEU A 87 -5.17 6.06 5.14
CA LEU A 87 -5.31 6.20 3.69
C LEU A 87 -6.76 6.34 3.20
N LYS A 88 -7.74 6.29 4.11
CA LYS A 88 -9.14 6.54 3.74
C LYS A 88 -9.26 7.94 3.11
N ASN A 89 -9.85 8.01 1.93
CA ASN A 89 -9.95 9.23 1.12
C ASN A 89 -8.58 9.83 0.79
N ARG A 90 -7.58 8.99 0.51
CA ARG A 90 -6.27 9.39 -0.03
C ARG A 90 -6.02 8.67 -1.35
N LEU A 91 -5.27 9.32 -2.23
CA LEU A 91 -4.79 8.75 -3.48
C LEU A 91 -3.38 8.22 -3.34
N LEU A 92 -3.18 6.95 -3.68
CA LEU A 92 -1.87 6.36 -3.93
C LEU A 92 -1.50 6.47 -5.40
N HIS A 93 -0.36 7.11 -5.66
CA HIS A 93 0.14 7.31 -7.01
C HIS A 93 1.63 6.99 -7.06
N TYR A 94 2.07 6.29 -8.09
CA TYR A 94 3.50 6.06 -8.31
C TYR A 94 4.03 7.05 -9.36
N ALA A 95 5.02 7.84 -8.97
CA ALA A 95 5.70 8.81 -9.83
C ALA A 95 7.13 9.02 -9.32
N ASP A 96 8.06 9.31 -10.24
CA ASP A 96 9.46 9.65 -9.92
C ASP A 96 10.16 8.63 -9.01
N GLY A 97 9.89 7.33 -9.24
CA GLY A 97 10.50 6.24 -8.49
C GLY A 97 9.89 5.96 -7.11
N GLN A 98 8.86 6.70 -6.69
CA GLN A 98 8.28 6.59 -5.35
C GLN A 98 6.74 6.58 -5.34
N VAL A 99 6.18 6.04 -4.25
CA VAL A 99 4.75 6.09 -4.00
C VAL A 99 4.40 7.37 -3.25
N LEU A 100 3.59 8.21 -3.88
CA LEU A 100 3.05 9.45 -3.34
C LEU A 100 1.66 9.23 -2.74
N VAL A 101 1.41 9.85 -1.59
CA VAL A 101 0.09 9.88 -0.94
C VAL A 101 -0.49 11.29 -1.07
N LYS A 102 -1.56 11.44 -1.84
CA LYS A 102 -2.23 12.72 -2.10
C LYS A 102 -3.57 12.80 -1.35
N ARG A 103 -3.97 14.02 -0.99
CA ARG A 103 -5.29 14.30 -0.40
C ARG A 103 -6.37 14.36 -1.47
#